data_AF-A0A3B8HX21-F1
#
_entry.id   AF-A0A3B8HX21-F1
#
_cell.length_a   1.000
_cell.length_b   1.000
_cell.length_c   1.000
_cell.angle_alpha   90.00
_cell.angle_beta   90.00
_cell.angle_gamma   90.00
#
_symmetry.space_group_name_H-M   'P 1'
#
loop_
_entity.id
_entity.type
_entity.pdbx_description
1 polymer ?
#
loop_
_entity_poly.entity_id
_entity_poly.type
_entity_poly.pdbx_seq_one_letter_code
_entity_poly.pdbx_strand_id
1 'polypeptide(L)'
;MVGWAEVIEERLAERGIIVLGWGENDFRALTNSKHPISKPEDMVGLKIRVPEIPMYIKWFEGMGTLPTPMAVTELPTALQQWYYRWTG
;
A
#
# COMPACT_ATOMS: atom_id res chain seq x y z
N MET A 1 6.82 23.00 -20.67
CA MET A 1 6.00 22.07 -19.87
C MET A 1 6.93 21.56 -18.79
N VAL A 2 6.64 21.87 -17.53
CA VAL A 2 7.48 21.44 -16.39
C VAL A 2 7.16 19.96 -16.11
N GLY A 3 8.17 19.12 -15.98
CA GLY A 3 8.01 17.68 -15.74
C GLY A 3 7.50 17.39 -14.32
N TRP A 4 6.91 16.21 -14.11
CA TRP A 4 6.42 15.82 -12.77
C TRP A 4 7.54 15.79 -11.72
N ALA A 5 8.77 15.45 -12.12
CA ALA A 5 9.93 15.39 -11.22
C ALA A 5 10.31 16.77 -10.69
N GLU A 6 10.39 17.77 -11.57
CA GLU A 6 10.71 19.17 -11.24
C GLU A 6 9.71 19.75 -10.22
N VAL A 7 8.40 19.47 -10.40
CA VAL A 7 7.37 19.89 -9.45
C VAL A 7 7.57 19.28 -8.06
N ILE A 8 7.97 18.02 -7.97
CA ILE A 8 8.19 17.35 -6.68
C ILE A 8 9.50 17.84 -6.05
N GLU A 9 10.55 18.03 -6.84
CA GLU A 9 11.84 18.55 -6.39
C GLU A 9 11.71 19.94 -5.76
N GLU A 10 10.94 20.84 -6.38
CA GLU A 10 10.64 22.17 -5.81
C GLU A 10 9.93 22.05 -4.44
N ARG A 11 8.91 21.19 -4.35
CA ARG A 11 8.15 20.97 -3.10
C ARG A 11 8.97 20.35 -1.99
N LEU A 12 9.94 19.50 -2.34
CA LEU A 12 10.87 18.89 -1.39
C LEU A 12 11.94 19.89 -0.94
N ALA A 13 12.44 20.73 -1.86
CA ALA A 13 13.40 21.79 -1.56
C ALA A 13 12.82 22.84 -0.60
N GLU A 14 11.54 23.21 -0.75
CA GLU A 14 10.79 24.05 0.22
C GLU A 14 10.83 23.48 1.65
N ARG A 15 11.09 22.18 1.81
CA ARG A 15 11.18 21.46 3.09
C ARG A 15 12.61 21.09 3.48
N GLY A 16 13.62 21.60 2.77
CA GLY A 16 15.04 21.32 3.03
C GLY A 16 15.48 19.92 2.58
N ILE A 17 14.73 19.26 1.71
CA ILE A 17 15.06 17.94 1.16
C ILE A 17 15.61 18.10 -0.26
N ILE A 18 16.85 17.67 -0.49
CA ILE A 18 17.49 17.69 -1.81
C ILE A 18 17.36 16.29 -2.42
N VAL A 19 16.73 16.20 -3.59
CA VAL A 19 16.61 14.95 -4.34
C VAL A 19 17.94 14.68 -5.05
N LEU A 20 18.55 13.53 -4.75
CA LEU A 20 19.79 13.09 -5.40
C LEU A 20 19.54 12.17 -6.61
N GLY A 21 18.33 11.62 -6.71
CA GLY A 21 17.91 10.73 -7.77
C GLY A 21 16.59 10.04 -7.42
N TRP A 22 15.97 9.43 -8.43
CA TRP A 22 14.70 8.73 -8.32
C TRP A 22 14.92 7.23 -8.30
N GLY A 23 14.51 6.58 -7.21
CA GLY A 23 14.41 5.12 -7.15
C GLY A 23 13.08 4.65 -7.70
N GLU A 24 13.07 3.46 -8.29
CA GLU A 24 11.84 2.80 -8.72
C GLU A 24 11.42 1.75 -7.69
N ASN A 25 10.13 1.79 -7.35
CA ASN A 25 9.46 0.69 -6.66
C ASN A 25 8.31 0.31 -7.58
N ASP A 26 8.54 -0.73 -8.37
CA ASP A 26 7.71 -1.24 -9.46
C ASP A 26 6.23 -1.46 -9.04
N PHE A 27 5.39 -1.88 -9.98
CA PHE A 27 3.98 -2.11 -9.76
C PHE A 27 3.71 -3.02 -8.55
N ARG A 28 2.71 -2.62 -7.75
CA ARG A 28 2.27 -3.40 -6.60
C ARG A 28 1.26 -4.45 -7.03
N ALA A 29 1.52 -5.71 -6.69
CA ALA A 29 0.54 -6.79 -6.79
C ALA A 29 -0.24 -6.95 -5.48
N LEU A 30 -1.53 -7.25 -5.59
CA LEU A 30 -2.40 -7.56 -4.45
C LEU A 30 -2.34 -9.06 -4.16
N THR A 31 -2.11 -9.43 -2.90
CA THR A 31 -2.13 -10.82 -2.43
C THR A 31 -3.13 -11.01 -1.31
N ASN A 32 -3.79 -12.17 -1.26
CA ASN A 32 -4.73 -12.54 -0.20
C ASN A 32 -4.76 -14.07 -0.03
N SER A 33 -5.29 -14.54 1.10
CA SER A 33 -5.39 -15.97 1.44
C SER A 33 -6.78 -16.58 1.23
N LYS A 34 -7.73 -15.85 0.63
CA LYS A 34 -9.13 -16.26 0.50
C LYS A 34 -9.43 -16.86 -0.87
N HIS A 35 -9.10 -16.16 -1.95
CA HIS A 35 -9.37 -16.60 -3.31
C HIS A 35 -8.61 -15.76 -4.34
N PRO A 36 -8.52 -16.21 -5.62
CA PRO A 36 -7.99 -15.39 -6.71
C PRO A 36 -8.77 -14.09 -6.90
N ILE A 37 -8.10 -13.06 -7.43
CA ILE A 37 -8.72 -11.77 -7.79
C ILE A 37 -8.51 -11.59 -9.30
N SER A 38 -9.62 -11.47 -10.02
CA SER A 38 -9.67 -11.31 -11.48
C SER A 38 -10.37 -10.03 -11.93
N LYS A 39 -11.20 -9.45 -11.05
CA LYS A 39 -11.96 -8.21 -11.27
C LYS A 39 -12.12 -7.43 -9.95
N PRO A 40 -12.41 -6.12 -10.01
CA PRO A 40 -12.60 -5.29 -8.81
C PRO A 40 -13.57 -5.84 -7.77
N GLU A 41 -14.66 -6.47 -8.20
CA GLU A 41 -15.71 -6.98 -7.30
C GLU A 41 -15.21 -8.12 -6.40
N ASP A 42 -14.18 -8.84 -6.84
CA ASP A 42 -13.54 -9.89 -6.04
C ASP A 42 -12.84 -9.29 -4.80
N MET A 43 -12.59 -7.98 -4.76
CA MET A 43 -11.94 -7.33 -3.63
C MET A 43 -12.90 -6.99 -2.48
N VAL A 44 -14.21 -6.96 -2.74
CA VAL A 44 -15.20 -6.45 -1.78
C VAL A 44 -15.21 -7.30 -0.51
N GLY A 45 -15.10 -6.64 0.64
CA GLY A 45 -15.09 -7.27 1.96
C GLY A 45 -13.77 -7.92 2.36
N LEU A 46 -12.74 -7.92 1.49
CA LEU A 46 -11.42 -8.42 1.86
C LEU A 46 -10.78 -7.53 2.94
N LYS A 47 -10.23 -8.16 3.98
CA LYS A 47 -9.38 -7.48 4.97
C LYS A 47 -7.95 -7.44 4.44
N ILE A 48 -7.45 -6.26 4.09
CA ILE A 48 -6.15 -6.11 3.42
C ILE A 48 -5.27 -5.15 4.20
N ARG A 49 -4.00 -5.52 4.42
CA ARG A 49 -3.03 -4.60 4.99
C ARG A 49 -2.68 -3.51 3.97
N VAL A 50 -2.67 -2.26 4.42
CA VAL A 50 -2.21 -1.11 3.63
C VAL A 50 -1.13 -0.33 4.38
N PRO A 51 -0.17 0.33 3.70
CA PRO A 51 0.71 1.29 4.37
C PRO A 51 -0.10 2.45 4.97
N GLU A 52 0.45 3.10 5.99
CA GLU A 52 -0.17 4.24 6.70
C GLU A 52 -0.12 5.55 5.89
N ILE A 53 -0.51 5.47 4.61
CA ILE A 53 -0.57 6.59 3.69
C ILE A 53 -2.05 6.81 3.36
N PRO A 54 -2.64 7.98 3.69
CA PRO A 54 -4.07 8.23 3.53
C PRO A 54 -4.63 7.95 2.14
N MET A 55 -3.81 8.15 1.11
CA MET A 55 -4.14 7.83 -0.27
C MET A 55 -4.44 6.33 -0.48
N TYR A 56 -3.59 5.44 0.06
CA TYR A 56 -3.81 4.00 -0.07
C TYR A 56 -5.04 3.54 0.69
N ILE A 57 -5.26 4.06 1.89
CA ILE A 57 -6.43 3.73 2.71
C ILE A 57 -7.71 4.06 1.92
N LYS A 58 -7.84 5.30 1.43
CA LYS A 58 -9.00 5.73 0.65
C LYS A 58 -9.20 4.96 -0.64
N TRP A 59 -8.11 4.63 -1.34
CA TRP A 59 -8.19 3.85 -2.57
C TRP A 59 -8.79 2.47 -2.31
N PHE A 60 -8.30 1.77 -1.28
CA PHE A 60 -8.78 0.45 -0.92
C PHE A 60 -10.19 0.45 -0.30
N GLU A 61 -10.55 1.48 0.47
CA GLU A 61 -11.93 1.70 0.93
C GLU A 61 -12.89 1.89 -0.25
N GLY A 62 -12.49 2.69 -1.24
CA GLY A 62 -13.28 2.96 -2.45
C GLY A 62 -13.53 1.71 -3.30
N MET A 63 -12.64 0.70 -3.20
CA MET A 63 -12.80 -0.62 -3.84
C MET A 63 -13.65 -1.59 -3.01
N GLY A 64 -14.25 -1.14 -1.91
CA GLY A 64 -15.11 -1.96 -1.05
C GLY A 64 -14.35 -2.92 -0.12
N THR A 65 -13.04 -2.75 0.03
CA THR A 65 -12.23 -3.56 0.96
C THR A 65 -12.31 -3.01 2.39
N LEU A 66 -11.78 -3.76 3.35
CA LEU A 66 -11.64 -3.38 4.76
C LEU A 66 -10.14 -3.19 5.08
N PRO A 67 -9.52 -2.05 4.71
CA PRO A 67 -8.09 -1.87 4.88
C PRO A 67 -7.70 -1.77 6.35
N THR A 68 -6.55 -2.36 6.69
CA THR A 68 -5.92 -2.25 8.00
C THR A 68 -4.58 -1.54 7.83
N PRO A 69 -4.45 -0.27 8.25
CA PRO A 69 -3.18 0.46 8.23
C PRO A 69 -2.16 -0.23 9.14
N MET A 70 -0.95 -0.46 8.62
CA MET A 70 0.13 -1.09 9.39
C MET A 70 1.49 -0.77 8.77
N ALA A 71 2.52 -0.57 9.60
CA ALA A 71 3.90 -0.44 9.15
C ALA A 71 4.39 -1.71 8.43
N VAL A 72 5.26 -1.56 7.42
CA VAL A 72 5.74 -2.73 6.66
C VAL A 72 6.61 -3.65 7.51
N THR A 73 7.29 -3.09 8.51
CA THR A 73 8.12 -3.82 9.47
C THR A 73 7.32 -4.76 10.37
N GLU A 74 6.02 -4.49 10.58
CA GLU A 74 5.13 -5.30 11.42
C GLU A 74 4.39 -6.39 10.63
N LEU A 75 4.38 -6.27 9.30
CA LEU A 75 3.66 -7.17 8.40
C LEU A 75 4.08 -8.65 8.56
N PRO A 76 5.38 -9.02 8.66
CA PRO A 76 5.77 -10.41 8.83
C PRO A 76 5.16 -11.05 10.09
N THR A 77 5.17 -10.32 11.21
CA THR A 77 4.61 -10.78 12.48
C THR A 77 3.09 -10.95 12.39
N ALA A 78 2.39 -10.00 11.77
CA ALA A 78 0.94 -10.09 11.59
C ALA A 78 0.52 -11.30 10.73
N LEU A 79 1.26 -11.58 9.65
CA LEU A 79 1.04 -12.75 8.80
C LEU A 79 1.32 -14.06 9.56
N GLN A 80 2.37 -14.10 10.38
CA GLN A 80 2.71 -15.27 11.18
C GLN A 80 1.66 -15.56 12.25
N GLN A 81 1.16 -14.53 12.95
CA GLN A 81 0.08 -14.68 13.93
C GLN A 81 -1.21 -15.18 13.29
N TRP A 82 -1.54 -14.69 12.09
CA TRP A 82 -2.68 -15.19 11.32
C TRP A 82 -2.56 -16.68 11.02
N TYR A 83 -1.38 -17.13 10.58
CA TYR A 83 -1.12 -18.55 10.31
C TYR A 83 -1.39 -19.42 11.55
N TYR A 84 -0.83 -19.06 12.70
CA TYR A 84 -1.03 -19.85 13.93
C TYR A 84 -2.48 -19.92 14.38
N ARG A 85 -3.26 -18.85 14.22
CA ARG A 85 -4.70 -18.84 14.52
C ARG A 85 -5.50 -19.76 13.61
N TRP A 86 -4.98 -20.10 12.44
CA TRP A 86 -5.66 -20.95 11.45
C TRP A 86 -5.31 -22.43 11.60
N THR A 87 -4.10 -22.74 12.09
CA THR A 87 -3.61 -24.11 12.26
C THR A 87 -3.78 -24.68 13.66
N GLY A 88 -4.13 -23.86 14.65
CA GLY A 88 -4.46 -24.28 16.02
C GLY A 88 -5.97 -24.32 16.24
#